data_AF-A0A9D5ALS2-F1
#
_entry.id   AF-A0A9D5ALS2-F1
#
_cell.length_a   1.000
_cell.length_b   1.000
_cell.length_c   1.000
_cell.angle_alpha   90.00
_cell.angle_beta   90.00
_cell.angle_gamma   90.00
#
_symmetry.space_group_name_H-M   'P 1'
#
loop_
_entity.id
_entity.type
_entity.pdbx_description
1 polymer ?
#
loop_
_entity_poly.entity_id
_entity_poly.type
_entity_poly.pdbx_seq_one_letter_code
_entity_poly.pdbx_strand_id
1 'polypeptide(L)'
;MPSFPPKSLFNARQTISSRTSSLLVLASLLFFGIILFLTPSRNGRCLNRNPRSVRVLWDHGTAVTGGRNAVVDDRHKVMAFVGIQTGFGSVGRRQSLRKTWFPSDPDGLQRLEEATGMAFRFVIGRTNDRWKMSALKREIAEYDDFIQLDIEEEYSWLSLKLLMLFSKLSFMSKLMMTYI
;
A
#
# COMPACT_ATOMS: atom_id res chain seq x y z
N MET A 1 -57.96 -66.66 -40.37
CA MET A 1 -57.18 -65.83 -41.32
C MET A 1 -58.05 -64.62 -41.67
N PRO A 2 -57.53 -63.38 -41.76
CA PRO A 2 -56.22 -63.06 -42.33
C PRO A 2 -55.24 -62.37 -41.38
N SER A 3 -53.99 -62.42 -41.82
CA SER A 3 -52.74 -61.94 -41.25
C SER A 3 -52.37 -60.54 -41.77
N PHE A 4 -51.75 -59.70 -40.94
CA PHE A 4 -50.91 -58.57 -41.37
C PHE A 4 -49.64 -58.44 -40.50
N PRO A 5 -48.51 -57.97 -41.06
CA PRO A 5 -47.14 -58.26 -40.58
C PRO A 5 -46.59 -57.23 -39.56
N PRO A 6 -45.43 -57.50 -38.92
CA PRO A 6 -44.90 -56.67 -37.83
C PRO A 6 -44.12 -55.46 -38.36
N LYS A 7 -44.20 -54.32 -37.67
CA LYS A 7 -43.35 -53.14 -37.94
C LYS A 7 -42.18 -53.13 -36.95
N SER A 8 -40.98 -53.42 -37.44
CA SER A 8 -39.73 -53.20 -36.73
C SER A 8 -39.51 -51.70 -36.50
N LEU A 9 -39.36 -51.28 -35.25
CA LEU A 9 -38.87 -49.94 -34.92
C LEU A 9 -37.34 -49.99 -34.87
N PHE A 10 -36.71 -49.59 -35.98
CA PHE A 10 -35.31 -49.22 -35.99
C PHE A 10 -35.12 -47.93 -35.16
N ASN A 11 -34.32 -48.00 -34.10
CA ASN A 11 -33.87 -46.81 -33.38
C ASN A 11 -32.90 -46.02 -34.27
N ALA A 12 -33.32 -44.82 -34.71
CA ALA A 12 -32.45 -43.88 -35.39
C ALA A 12 -31.50 -43.22 -34.39
N ARG A 13 -30.20 -43.43 -34.60
CA ARG A 13 -29.11 -42.73 -33.91
C ARG A 13 -29.20 -41.23 -34.23
N GLN A 14 -29.61 -40.42 -33.25
CA GLN A 14 -29.62 -38.96 -33.41
C GLN A 14 -28.18 -38.44 -33.43
N THR A 15 -27.75 -37.95 -34.59
CA THR A 15 -26.50 -37.21 -34.76
C THR A 15 -26.70 -35.79 -34.23
N ILE A 16 -26.18 -35.56 -33.02
CA ILE A 16 -26.16 -34.25 -32.38
C ILE A 16 -25.31 -33.29 -33.23
N SER A 17 -25.96 -32.25 -33.72
CA SER A 17 -25.42 -31.20 -34.59
C SER A 17 -24.19 -30.51 -33.97
N SER A 18 -23.02 -30.71 -34.57
CA SER A 18 -21.73 -30.16 -34.10
C SER A 18 -21.55 -28.65 -34.35
N ARG A 19 -22.47 -28.02 -35.09
CA ARG A 19 -22.37 -26.62 -35.50
C ARG A 19 -22.93 -25.62 -34.48
N THR A 20 -23.88 -26.03 -33.65
CA THR A 20 -24.41 -25.17 -32.58
C THR A 20 -23.48 -25.13 -31.37
N SER A 21 -22.75 -26.22 -31.10
CA SER A 21 -21.83 -26.33 -29.97
C SER A 21 -20.58 -25.46 -30.13
N SER A 22 -20.03 -25.38 -31.34
CA SER A 22 -18.82 -24.59 -31.63
C SER A 22 -19.06 -23.08 -31.51
N LEU A 23 -20.25 -22.58 -31.88
CA LEU A 23 -20.61 -21.18 -31.70
C LEU A 23 -20.75 -20.79 -30.22
N LEU A 24 -21.31 -21.68 -29.40
CA LEU A 24 -21.45 -21.45 -27.96
C LEU A 24 -20.09 -21.43 -27.24
N VAL A 25 -19.15 -22.27 -27.68
CA VAL A 25 -17.77 -22.28 -27.14
C VAL A 25 -17.00 -21.02 -27.55
N LEU A 26 -17.15 -20.54 -28.79
CA LEU A 26 -16.54 -19.28 -29.21
C LEU A 26 -17.13 -18.07 -28.48
N ALA A 27 -18.45 -18.05 -28.28
CA ALA A 27 -19.13 -16.99 -27.55
C ALA A 27 -18.72 -16.95 -26.07
N SER A 28 -18.52 -18.11 -25.43
CA SER A 28 -18.08 -18.16 -24.02
C SER A 28 -16.64 -17.69 -23.85
N LEU A 29 -15.74 -18.02 -24.77
CA LEU A 29 -14.35 -17.54 -24.75
C LEU A 29 -14.26 -16.02 -24.97
N LEU A 30 -15.09 -15.47 -25.87
CA LEU A 30 -15.16 -14.02 -26.09
C LEU A 30 -15.72 -13.29 -24.86
N PHE A 31 -16.79 -13.81 -24.24
CA PHE A 31 -17.33 -13.24 -23.00
C PHE A 31 -16.33 -13.28 -21.85
N PHE A 32 -15.61 -14.39 -21.66
CA PHE A 32 -14.60 -14.51 -20.60
C PHE A 32 -13.41 -13.57 -20.83
N GLY A 33 -12.98 -13.41 -22.09
CA GLY A 33 -11.95 -12.44 -22.48
C GLY A 33 -12.37 -10.99 -22.25
N ILE A 34 -13.64 -10.65 -22.54
CA ILE A 34 -14.21 -9.31 -22.31
C ILE A 34 -14.34 -9.01 -20.80
N ILE A 35 -14.68 -9.99 -19.95
CA ILE A 35 -14.73 -9.79 -18.50
C ILE A 35 -13.33 -9.51 -17.91
N LEU A 36 -12.28 -10.13 -18.46
CA LEU A 36 -10.89 -9.79 -18.09
C LEU A 36 -10.44 -8.42 -18.62
N PHE A 37 -11.01 -7.95 -19.73
CA PHE A 37 -10.71 -6.63 -20.31
C PHE A 37 -11.52 -5.47 -19.68
N LEU A 38 -12.75 -5.74 -19.22
CA LEU A 38 -13.64 -4.76 -18.60
C LEU A 38 -13.60 -4.78 -17.07
N THR A 39 -12.87 -5.71 -16.45
CA THR A 39 -12.49 -5.54 -15.04
C THR A 39 -11.53 -4.35 -14.99
N PRO A 40 -11.91 -3.24 -14.35
CA PRO A 40 -11.04 -2.09 -14.29
C PRO A 40 -9.78 -2.52 -13.55
N SER A 41 -8.62 -2.30 -14.17
CA SER A 41 -7.33 -2.30 -13.47
C SER A 41 -7.54 -1.53 -12.18
N ARG A 42 -7.49 -2.23 -11.05
CA ARG A 42 -7.79 -1.70 -9.71
C ARG A 42 -6.63 -0.84 -9.21
N ASN A 43 -6.00 -0.06 -10.09
CA ASN A 43 -4.90 0.84 -9.77
C ASN A 43 -5.33 2.27 -10.10
N GLY A 44 -5.76 2.99 -9.07
CA GLY A 44 -6.12 4.40 -9.21
C GLY A 44 -7.09 4.94 -8.17
N ARG A 45 -7.43 4.19 -7.10
CA ARG A 45 -8.11 4.81 -5.96
C ARG A 45 -7.09 5.55 -5.10
N CYS A 46 -6.67 6.72 -5.58
CA CYS A 46 -6.33 7.81 -4.67
C CYS A 46 -7.64 8.20 -3.97
N LEU A 47 -8.02 7.43 -2.94
CA LEU A 47 -8.93 7.94 -1.92
C LEU A 47 -8.33 9.27 -1.47
N ASN A 48 -9.16 10.29 -1.41
CA ASN A 48 -8.82 11.62 -0.92
C ASN A 48 -8.56 11.51 0.60
N ARG A 49 -7.52 10.76 0.97
CA ARG A 49 -7.10 10.50 2.34
C ARG A 49 -6.17 11.63 2.69
N ASN A 50 -6.58 12.43 3.67
CA ASN A 50 -5.72 13.49 4.18
C ASN A 50 -4.39 12.85 4.62
N PRO A 51 -3.24 13.30 4.08
CA PRO A 51 -1.95 12.78 4.50
C PRO A 51 -1.84 12.98 6.01
N ARG A 52 -1.51 11.90 6.71
CA ARG A 52 -1.39 11.90 8.16
C ARG A 52 -0.01 12.47 8.45
N SER A 53 0.11 13.80 8.44
CA SER A 53 1.26 14.47 9.02
C SER A 53 1.22 14.24 10.53
N VAL A 54 1.68 13.07 10.97
CA VAL A 54 1.83 12.78 12.40
C VAL A 54 2.86 13.78 12.90
N ARG A 55 2.37 14.81 13.59
CA ARG A 55 3.22 15.72 14.35
C ARG A 55 3.66 14.94 15.57
N VAL A 56 4.84 14.32 15.46
CA VAL A 56 5.42 13.51 16.53
C VAL A 56 5.84 14.45 17.67
N LEU A 57 5.00 14.56 18.70
CA LEU A 57 5.35 15.31 19.91
C LEU A 57 6.24 14.42 20.79
N TRP A 58 7.51 14.79 20.90
CA TRP A 58 8.48 14.13 21.77
C TRP A 58 8.35 14.63 23.20
N ASP A 59 7.81 13.81 24.09
CA ASP A 59 7.71 14.17 25.51
C ASP A 59 9.08 14.11 26.18
N HIS A 60 9.55 15.26 26.68
CA HIS A 60 10.71 15.35 27.56
C HIS A 60 10.13 15.51 28.97
N GLY A 61 10.10 14.40 29.71
CA GLY A 61 9.35 14.28 30.96
C GLY A 61 9.48 15.47 31.90
N THR A 62 8.40 16.23 32.01
CA THR A 62 8.11 17.06 33.19
C THR A 62 6.68 16.74 33.60
N ALA A 63 6.55 15.83 34.57
CA ALA A 63 5.30 15.59 35.24
C ALA A 63 4.93 16.84 36.04
N VAL A 64 4.08 17.70 35.48
CA VAL A 64 3.38 18.73 36.23
C VAL A 64 1.90 18.47 36.09
N THR A 65 1.31 18.03 37.20
CA THR A 65 -0.12 17.92 37.44
C THR A 65 -0.78 19.29 37.36
N GLY A 66 -1.76 19.46 36.47
CA GLY A 66 -2.57 20.69 36.43
C GLY A 66 -3.61 20.65 35.33
N GLY A 67 -4.86 20.35 35.70
CA GLY A 67 -5.96 20.14 34.76
C GLY A 67 -6.43 21.40 34.02
N ARG A 68 -6.95 21.18 32.81
CA ARG A 68 -8.11 21.86 32.22
C ARG A 68 -8.51 21.12 30.95
N ASN A 69 -9.82 21.08 30.70
CA ASN A 69 -10.50 20.40 29.59
C ASN A 69 -10.04 20.89 28.21
N ALA A 70 -8.85 20.47 27.77
CA ALA A 70 -8.46 20.53 26.37
C ALA A 70 -9.17 19.37 25.67
N VAL A 71 -9.87 19.66 24.57
CA VAL A 71 -10.18 18.66 23.55
C VAL A 71 -8.91 17.85 23.36
N VAL A 72 -8.96 16.57 23.76
CA VAL A 72 -7.83 15.65 23.64
C VAL A 72 -7.62 15.47 22.15
N ASP A 73 -6.84 16.37 21.58
CA ASP A 73 -6.13 16.11 20.35
C ASP A 73 -5.27 14.90 20.68
N ASP A 74 -5.72 13.74 20.22
CA ASP A 74 -5.16 12.40 20.48
C ASP A 74 -3.80 12.31 19.78
N ARG A 75 -2.88 13.18 20.21
CA ARG A 75 -1.51 13.30 19.74
C ARG A 75 -0.74 12.20 20.42
N HIS A 76 -0.47 11.14 19.67
CA HIS A 76 0.31 10.01 20.13
C HIS A 76 1.68 10.46 20.65
N LYS A 77 1.93 10.19 21.94
CA LYS A 77 3.22 10.39 22.60
C LYS A 77 4.18 9.32 22.09
N VAL A 78 5.09 9.71 21.19
CA VAL A 78 6.10 8.80 20.65
C VAL A 78 7.36 8.85 21.53
N MET A 79 7.82 7.68 21.95
CA MET A 79 8.99 7.49 22.81
C MET A 79 10.26 7.16 22.02
N ALA A 80 10.13 6.55 20.83
CA ALA A 80 11.26 6.24 19.96
C ALA A 80 10.89 6.28 18.47
N PHE A 81 11.89 6.47 17.60
CA PHE A 81 11.73 6.45 16.15
C PHE A 81 12.46 5.24 15.54
N VAL A 82 11.76 4.50 14.69
CA VAL A 82 12.31 3.39 13.91
C VAL A 82 12.39 3.80 12.44
N GLY A 83 13.60 4.17 12.01
CA GLY A 83 13.91 4.52 10.63
C GLY A 83 14.42 3.33 9.83
N ILE A 84 13.68 2.88 8.82
CA ILE A 84 14.11 1.79 7.95
C ILE A 84 14.84 2.39 6.75
N GLN A 85 16.16 2.24 6.70
CA GLN A 85 16.97 2.75 5.60
C GLN A 85 16.62 2.05 4.27
N THR A 86 16.28 2.83 3.25
CA THR A 86 15.88 2.31 1.93
C THR A 86 16.38 3.20 0.79
N GLY A 87 16.58 2.65 -0.40
CA GLY A 87 16.97 3.40 -1.59
C GLY A 87 16.02 3.18 -2.78
N PHE A 88 16.23 3.90 -3.88
CA PHE A 88 15.36 3.82 -5.07
C PHE A 88 15.32 2.42 -5.70
N GLY A 89 16.40 1.65 -5.62
CA GLY A 89 16.44 0.25 -6.10
C GLY A 89 15.79 -0.78 -5.17
N SER A 90 15.35 -0.38 -3.97
CA SER A 90 14.89 -1.30 -2.92
C SER A 90 13.36 -1.43 -2.84
N VAL A 91 12.63 -1.18 -3.93
CA VAL A 91 11.16 -1.27 -3.98
C VAL A 91 10.67 -2.65 -3.52
N GLY A 92 11.28 -3.73 -4.03
CA GLY A 92 10.92 -5.09 -3.64
C GLY A 92 11.11 -5.37 -2.14
N ARG A 93 12.19 -4.84 -1.53
CA ARG A 93 12.42 -4.98 -0.08
C ARG A 93 11.34 -4.26 0.72
N ARG A 94 10.93 -3.05 0.32
CA ARG A 94 9.84 -2.32 0.97
C ARG A 94 8.53 -3.08 0.88
N GLN A 95 8.21 -3.64 -0.28
CA GLN A 95 7.02 -4.47 -0.46
C GLN A 95 7.05 -5.72 0.42
N SER A 96 8.20 -6.38 0.56
CA SER A 96 8.35 -7.53 1.46
C SER A 96 8.16 -7.17 2.93
N LEU A 97 8.69 -6.02 3.37
CA LEU A 97 8.46 -5.51 4.73
C LEU A 97 6.98 -5.20 4.97
N ARG A 98 6.31 -4.62 3.97
CA ARG A 98 4.86 -4.35 3.98
C ARG A 98 3.97 -5.59 4.08
N LYS A 99 4.44 -6.70 3.53
CA LYS A 99 3.75 -8.00 3.61
C LYS A 99 4.05 -8.77 4.89
N THR A 100 4.96 -8.28 5.73
CA THR A 100 5.39 -8.98 6.95
C THR A 100 5.06 -8.15 8.19
N TRP A 101 6.04 -7.47 8.78
CA TRP A 101 5.88 -6.83 10.08
C TRP A 101 5.59 -5.33 10.02
N PHE A 102 5.79 -4.67 8.87
CA PHE A 102 5.63 -3.22 8.75
C PHE A 102 4.38 -2.87 7.95
N PRO A 103 3.19 -2.73 8.56
CA PRO A 103 1.92 -2.70 7.84
C PRO A 103 1.85 -1.57 6.82
N SER A 104 1.31 -1.85 5.64
CA SER A 104 1.05 -0.84 4.61
C SER A 104 -0.29 -0.14 4.77
N ASP A 105 -1.21 -0.75 5.50
CA ASP A 105 -2.51 -0.14 5.78
C ASP A 105 -2.35 0.92 6.88
N PRO A 106 -2.89 2.13 6.70
CA PRO A 106 -2.65 3.20 7.66
C PRO A 106 -3.24 2.92 9.04
N ASP A 107 -4.27 2.07 9.13
CA ASP A 107 -4.91 1.70 10.39
C ASP A 107 -4.03 0.70 11.16
N GLY A 108 -3.43 -0.27 10.47
CA GLY A 108 -2.45 -1.21 11.03
C GLY A 108 -1.15 -0.52 11.40
N LEU A 109 -0.68 0.45 10.61
CA LEU A 109 0.45 1.29 10.96
C LEU A 109 0.15 2.09 12.23
N GLN A 110 -1.01 2.75 12.30
CA GLN A 110 -1.44 3.46 13.51
C GLN A 110 -1.48 2.55 14.74
N ARG A 111 -2.09 1.36 14.62
CA ARG A 111 -2.14 0.39 15.74
C ARG A 111 -0.75 -0.05 16.19
N LEU A 112 0.19 -0.23 15.26
CA LEU A 112 1.57 -0.56 15.58
C LEU A 112 2.22 0.59 16.36
N GLU A 113 2.02 1.84 15.94
CA GLU A 113 2.57 3.02 16.61
C GLU A 113 1.96 3.23 18.00
N GLU A 114 0.65 3.03 18.13
CA GLU A 114 -0.08 3.08 19.40
C GLU A 114 0.37 1.99 20.38
N ALA A 115 0.48 0.75 19.91
CA ALA A 115 0.83 -0.39 20.75
C ALA A 115 2.29 -0.34 21.24
N THR A 116 3.20 0.22 20.44
CA THR A 116 4.63 0.28 20.77
C THR A 116 5.05 1.62 21.37
N GLY A 117 4.27 2.68 21.15
CA GLY A 117 4.67 4.06 21.42
C GLY A 117 5.84 4.52 20.53
N MET A 118 6.06 3.88 19.37
CA MET A 118 7.15 4.21 18.45
C MET A 118 6.63 4.64 17.09
N ALA A 119 7.34 5.54 16.41
CA ALA A 119 7.01 5.94 15.04
C ALA A 119 7.86 5.16 14.03
N PHE A 120 7.24 4.59 13.00
CA PHE A 120 7.92 3.75 12.01
C PHE A 120 7.84 4.35 10.61
N ARG A 121 8.98 4.65 9.99
CA ARG A 121 9.00 5.22 8.63
C ARG A 121 10.16 4.69 7.80
N PHE A 122 9.97 4.60 6.48
CA PHE A 122 11.05 4.41 5.52
C PHE A 122 11.86 5.68 5.36
N VAL A 123 13.18 5.60 5.45
CA VAL A 123 14.07 6.74 5.32
C VAL A 123 14.79 6.68 3.98
N ILE A 124 14.54 7.70 3.14
CA ILE A 124 15.07 7.79 1.79
C ILE A 124 15.54 9.21 1.49
N GLY A 125 16.62 9.36 0.74
CA GLY A 125 17.06 10.64 0.18
C GLY A 125 16.26 11.05 -1.06
N ARG A 126 16.77 12.07 -1.74
CA ARG A 126 16.31 12.55 -3.05
C ARG A 126 17.21 12.01 -4.15
N THR A 127 16.74 12.01 -5.40
CA THR A 127 17.58 11.73 -6.56
C THR A 127 17.29 12.77 -7.64
N ASN A 128 18.29 13.06 -8.48
CA ASN A 128 18.10 13.95 -9.62
C ASN A 128 17.36 13.27 -10.80
N ASP A 129 17.21 11.94 -10.76
CA ASP A 129 16.43 11.19 -11.74
C ASP A 129 14.93 11.44 -11.56
N ARG A 130 14.33 12.15 -12.53
CA ARG A 130 12.91 12.52 -12.52
C ARG A 130 11.98 11.31 -12.50
N TRP A 131 12.35 10.22 -13.18
CA TRP A 131 11.50 9.03 -13.25
C TRP A 131 11.46 8.34 -11.89
N LYS A 132 12.61 8.12 -11.27
CA LYS A 132 12.72 7.55 -9.91
C LYS A 132 12.01 8.42 -8.87
N MET A 133 12.17 9.74 -8.95
CA MET A 133 11.46 10.66 -8.06
C MET A 133 9.95 10.62 -8.25
N SER A 134 9.45 10.54 -9.49
CA SER A 134 8.02 10.45 -9.75
C SER A 134 7.42 9.12 -9.25
N ALA A 135 8.16 8.01 -9.40
CA ALA A 135 7.78 6.71 -8.86
C ALA A 135 7.72 6.74 -7.33
N LEU A 136 8.72 7.35 -6.67
CA LEU A 136 8.71 7.53 -5.21
C LEU A 136 7.53 8.37 -4.75
N LYS A 137 7.23 9.50 -5.41
CA LYS A 137 6.09 10.35 -5.05
C LYS A 137 4.75 9.61 -5.11
N ARG A 138 4.58 8.71 -6.09
CA ARG A 138 3.39 7.84 -6.17
C ARG A 138 3.33 6.88 -4.99
N GLU A 139 4.45 6.27 -4.61
CA GLU A 139 4.53 5.37 -3.46
C GLU A 139 4.24 6.10 -2.13
N ILE A 140 4.78 7.32 -1.97
CA ILE A 140 4.50 8.18 -0.81
C ILE A 140 3.01 8.52 -0.74
N ALA A 141 2.39 8.89 -1.86
CA ALA A 141 0.97 9.21 -1.90
C ALA A 141 0.06 8.01 -1.58
N GLU A 142 0.52 6.79 -1.88
CA GLU A 142 -0.22 5.56 -1.61
C GLU A 142 -0.16 5.16 -0.12
N TYR A 143 1.03 5.21 0.50
CA TYR A 143 1.27 4.63 1.83
C TYR A 143 1.53 5.64 2.95
N ASP A 144 2.00 6.84 2.63
CA ASP A 144 2.33 7.91 3.59
C ASP A 144 3.30 7.46 4.72
N ASP A 145 4.18 6.50 4.41
CA ASP A 145 5.06 5.82 5.37
C ASP A 145 6.54 6.23 5.24
N PHE A 146 6.84 7.33 4.55
CA PHE A 146 8.21 7.79 4.27
C PHE A 146 8.62 9.05 5.04
N ILE A 147 9.91 9.11 5.37
CA ILE A 147 10.65 10.35 5.62
C ILE A 147 11.65 10.55 4.47
N GLN A 148 11.43 11.62 3.72
CA GLN A 148 12.36 12.06 2.69
C GLN A 148 13.42 13.00 3.29
N LEU A 149 14.69 12.71 3.08
CA LEU A 149 15.82 13.56 3.46
C LEU A 149 16.24 14.45 2.29
N ASP A 150 16.70 15.67 2.57
CA ASP A 150 17.20 16.60 1.56
C ASP A 150 18.69 16.36 1.27
N ILE A 151 19.02 15.11 0.95
CA ILE A 151 20.34 14.69 0.48
C ILE A 151 20.21 13.79 -0.74
N GLU A 152 21.14 13.90 -1.66
CA GLU A 152 21.18 13.00 -2.81
C GLU A 152 21.51 11.58 -2.37
N GLU A 153 20.65 10.63 -2.76
CA GLU A 153 20.77 9.22 -2.44
C GLU A 153 21.87 8.61 -3.32
N GLU A 154 23.07 8.54 -2.76
CA GLU A 154 24.20 7.81 -3.32
C GLU A 154 24.66 6.75 -2.31
N TYR A 155 25.01 5.57 -2.83
CA TYR A 155 25.44 4.43 -2.03
C TYR A 155 26.67 4.76 -1.15
N SER A 156 27.55 5.62 -1.65
CA SER A 156 28.79 6.03 -1.00
C SER A 156 28.59 6.92 0.24
N TRP A 157 27.41 7.50 0.42
CA TRP A 157 27.11 8.45 1.52
C TRP A 157 26.18 7.86 2.58
N LEU A 158 26.16 6.53 2.71
CA LEU A 158 25.28 5.84 3.65
C LEU A 158 25.48 6.30 5.12
N SER A 159 26.71 6.67 5.49
CA SER A 159 27.02 7.27 6.80
C SER A 159 26.36 8.63 7.02
N LEU A 160 26.31 9.49 5.99
CA LEU A 160 25.64 10.80 6.07
C LEU A 160 24.13 10.68 6.22
N LYS A 161 23.54 9.61 5.68
CA LYS A 161 22.09 9.39 5.75
C LYS A 161 21.57 9.31 7.18
N LEU A 162 22.34 8.67 8.06
CA LEU A 162 22.02 8.60 9.49
C LEU A 162 22.12 9.98 10.15
N LEU A 163 23.19 10.73 9.87
CA LEU A 163 23.40 12.08 10.40
C LEU A 163 22.26 13.02 10.02
N MET A 164 21.83 12.97 8.76
CA MET A 164 20.74 13.82 8.26
C MET A 164 19.39 13.40 8.82
N LEU A 165 19.16 12.11 9.05
CA LEU A 165 17.97 11.65 9.76
C LEU A 165 17.92 12.24 11.18
N PHE A 166 19.00 12.14 11.96
CA PHE A 166 19.04 12.71 13.31
C PHE A 166 18.91 14.23 13.32
N SER A 167 19.57 14.92 12.38
CA SER A 167 19.41 16.37 12.21
C SER A 167 17.97 16.75 11.90
N LYS A 168 17.30 16.01 11.00
CA LYS A 168 15.90 16.26 10.66
C LYS A 168 14.97 16.00 11.85
N LEU A 169 15.15 14.89 12.57
CA LEU A 169 14.36 14.58 13.77
C LEU A 169 14.56 15.63 14.86
N SER A 170 15.79 16.11 15.07
CA SER A 170 16.08 17.20 16.01
C SER A 170 15.43 18.52 15.60
N PHE A 171 15.39 18.82 14.30
CA PHE A 171 14.70 20.00 13.80
C PHE A 171 13.18 19.89 13.97
N MET A 172 12.60 18.72 13.68
CA MET A 172 11.16 18.47 13.87
C MET A 172 10.76 18.53 15.36
N SER A 173 11.61 18.06 16.27
CA SER A 173 11.34 18.19 17.72
C SER A 173 11.42 19.65 18.17
N LYS A 174 12.40 20.42 17.69
CA LYS A 174 12.54 21.85 18.02
C LYS A 174 11.40 22.71 17.46
N LEU A 175 10.99 22.50 16.20
CA LEU A 175 9.88 23.22 15.58
C LEU A 175 8.54 23.00 16.30
N MET A 176 8.31 21.82 16.88
CA MET A 176 7.12 21.56 17.69
C MET A 176 7.18 22.22 19.07
N MET A 177 8.37 22.47 19.63
CA MET A 177 8.54 23.21 20.89
C MET A 177 8.37 24.72 20.72
N THR A 178 8.58 25.28 19.52
CA THR A 178 8.40 26.72 19.26
C THR A 178 6.96 27.09 18.89
N TYR A 179 6.06 26.11 18.75
CA TYR A 179 4.63 26.29 18.44
C TYR A 179 3.73 25.85 19.62
N ILE A 180 4.21 26.04 20.85
CA ILE A 180 3.47 26.03 22.12
C ILE A 180 3.83 27.32 22.85
#